data_AF-A0A8J8M983-F1
#
_entry.id   AF-A0A8J8M983-F1
#
_cell.length_a   1.000
_cell.length_b   1.000
_cell.length_c   1.000
_cell.angle_alpha   90.00
_cell.angle_beta   90.00
_cell.angle_gamma   90.00
#
_symmetry.space_group_name_H-M   'P 1'
#
loop_
_entity.id
_entity.type
_entity.pdbx_description
1 polymer ?
#
loop_
_entity_poly.entity_id
_entity_poly.type
_entity_poly.pdbx_seq_one_letter_code
_entity_poly.pdbx_strand_id
1 'polypeptide(L)'
;MIKTIKNFMVTILAISCFILMIGGCSNLKSEEDNPIIDKETSDDNANTTSTDTETTDKAENDDKSSTDDELDSDIINHHRKTITITTIGDCTLGSFPEVTKGKSFEDVLAANNNDYEYPFKNAFKWIKSDDITLINFEGTLTDATKLANKKWRFKGPKEYTNFLTSSSIEVVNIANNHSYDYLEEGYADTIKNMNDAGIGVSGNEYVHIKNIDSIKIAFIGHMVKDEPEDIFDKVKKDILKANQDGADVIVCSFHWGIEYNNMPTEYQKKLGHFAIDCGADMVIGHHPHILQGIELYNGKYIAYSLGNFVFGGNEILYDAKHKDVDTILLRQQIDLDDKEIIDIRLSIVPFRLSGDTKYNNYQPIVQAGDEGLRIRDKLISLSDKLEYGIKSLEIEE
;
A
#
# COMPACT_ATOMS: atom_id res chain seq x y z
N MET A 1 45.05 55.96 17.06
CA MET A 1 44.29 55.61 18.28
C MET A 1 44.08 54.09 18.26
N ILE A 2 45.02 53.31 18.79
CA ILE A 2 44.97 52.68 20.14
C ILE A 2 43.78 51.70 20.23
N LYS A 3 44.01 50.39 19.98
CA LYS A 3 44.01 49.27 20.96
C LYS A 3 42.74 49.25 21.84
N THR A 4 42.03 48.13 21.97
CA THR A 4 42.39 47.11 22.98
C THR A 4 41.61 45.79 22.81
N ILE A 5 42.37 44.71 23.00
CA ILE A 5 42.07 43.27 23.14
C ILE A 5 41.33 42.95 24.45
N LYS A 6 40.47 41.92 24.52
CA LYS A 6 40.55 40.86 25.55
C LYS A 6 39.57 39.69 25.35
N ASN A 7 40.16 38.49 25.28
CA ASN A 7 39.57 37.18 25.50
C ASN A 7 39.10 37.01 26.96
N PHE A 8 38.11 36.15 27.19
CA PHE A 8 37.97 35.40 28.44
C PHE A 8 37.47 33.98 28.16
N MET A 9 38.30 32.99 28.53
CA MET A 9 37.97 31.57 28.67
C MET A 9 37.11 31.36 29.93
N VAL A 10 36.14 30.45 29.89
CA VAL A 10 35.78 29.62 31.05
C VAL A 10 35.48 28.21 30.57
N THR A 11 36.32 27.27 31.01
CA THR A 11 36.13 25.82 30.98
C THR A 11 35.46 25.41 32.28
N ILE A 12 34.37 24.62 32.25
CA ILE A 12 33.96 23.77 33.38
C ILE A 12 33.65 22.36 32.83
N LEU A 13 34.32 21.40 33.46
CA LEU A 13 34.26 19.96 33.30
C LEU A 13 33.28 19.40 34.35
N ALA A 14 32.39 18.48 33.98
CA ALA A 14 31.83 17.53 34.95
C ALA A 14 31.30 16.27 34.25
N ILE A 15 31.75 15.15 34.79
CA ILE A 15 31.59 13.75 34.38
C ILE A 15 30.30 13.18 34.99
N SER A 16 29.61 12.31 34.27
CA SER A 16 28.75 11.29 34.89
C SER A 16 28.74 9.98 34.11
N CYS A 17 29.10 8.92 34.85
CA CYS A 17 29.22 7.52 34.48
C CYS A 17 27.91 6.89 34.00
N PHE A 18 27.96 5.90 33.10
CA PHE A 18 27.05 4.75 33.14
C PHE A 18 27.67 3.47 32.53
N ILE A 19 28.05 2.57 33.44
CA ILE A 19 27.89 1.09 33.48
C ILE A 19 28.33 0.21 32.29
N LEU A 20 29.38 -0.59 32.59
CA LEU A 20 29.72 -1.90 32.05
C LEU A 20 29.00 -3.01 32.86
N MET A 21 28.34 -3.95 32.18
CA MET A 21 28.18 -5.40 32.46
C MET A 21 27.50 -5.97 31.19
N ILE A 22 27.86 -7.11 30.59
CA ILE A 22 27.84 -8.47 31.12
C ILE A 22 28.86 -9.31 30.35
N GLY A 23 29.61 -10.16 31.05
CA GLY A 23 30.30 -11.31 30.50
C GLY A 23 29.69 -12.62 31.01
N GLY A 24 30.01 -13.73 30.33
CA GLY A 24 29.79 -15.11 30.80
C GLY A 24 28.83 -15.90 29.90
N CYS A 25 29.32 -16.61 28.89
CA CYS A 25 29.74 -18.03 28.94
C CYS A 25 28.73 -18.98 29.59
N SER A 26 28.09 -19.82 28.75
CA SER A 26 27.97 -21.25 29.06
C SER A 26 28.03 -22.07 27.77
N ASN A 27 29.00 -22.99 27.77
CA ASN A 27 29.13 -24.11 26.86
C ASN A 27 27.95 -25.06 27.04
N LEU A 28 27.41 -25.59 25.94
CA LEU A 28 26.98 -26.99 25.89
C LEU A 28 27.54 -27.62 24.61
N LYS A 29 28.39 -28.61 24.86
CA LYS A 29 29.04 -29.49 23.91
C LYS A 29 28.05 -30.57 23.45
N SER A 30 28.05 -30.78 22.14
CA SER A 30 28.16 -32.06 21.42
C SER A 30 27.23 -33.23 21.78
N GLU A 31 26.56 -33.77 20.76
CA GLU A 31 26.77 -35.18 20.40
C GLU A 31 26.56 -35.38 18.89
N GLU A 32 27.48 -36.13 18.31
CA GLU A 32 27.65 -36.46 16.90
C GLU A 32 26.78 -37.66 16.48
N ASP A 33 26.59 -37.71 15.16
CA ASP A 33 26.21 -38.83 14.30
C ASP A 33 26.68 -40.24 14.72
N ASN A 34 25.89 -41.27 14.38
CA ASN A 34 26.18 -42.40 13.46
C ASN A 34 25.28 -43.65 13.74
N PRO A 35 25.21 -44.69 12.88
CA PRO A 35 24.59 -44.70 11.55
C PRO A 35 23.68 -45.93 11.29
N ILE A 36 23.12 -45.93 10.09
CA ILE A 36 22.55 -47.00 9.24
C ILE A 36 23.04 -48.44 9.54
N ILE A 37 22.10 -49.40 9.58
CA ILE A 37 22.26 -50.77 9.05
C ILE A 37 20.94 -51.23 8.37
N ASP A 38 21.08 -51.63 7.11
CA ASP A 38 20.12 -52.32 6.23
C ASP A 38 19.71 -53.72 6.73
N LYS A 39 18.50 -54.18 6.35
CA LYS A 39 18.35 -55.30 5.39
C LYS A 39 16.92 -55.86 5.27
N GLU A 40 16.58 -56.10 4.00
CA GLU A 40 15.85 -57.25 3.42
C GLU A 40 14.35 -57.41 3.78
N THR A 41 13.44 -57.06 2.86
CA THR A 41 12.86 -57.87 1.76
C THR A 41 12.08 -59.11 2.20
N SER A 42 10.78 -59.14 1.91
CA SER A 42 10.18 -60.20 1.09
C SER A 42 8.73 -59.85 0.73
N ASP A 43 8.43 -60.07 -0.54
CA ASP A 43 7.11 -60.22 -1.18
C ASP A 43 6.22 -61.21 -0.38
N ASP A 44 4.91 -61.32 -0.52
CA ASP A 44 4.20 -61.53 -1.77
C ASP A 44 2.68 -61.66 -1.53
N ASN A 45 1.97 -61.68 -2.65
CA ASN A 45 0.55 -61.56 -2.93
C ASN A 45 -0.41 -62.64 -2.42
N ALA A 46 -1.70 -62.30 -2.66
CA ALA A 46 -2.80 -63.15 -3.12
C ALA A 46 -3.71 -63.76 -2.04
N ASN A 47 -5.02 -63.91 -2.20
CA ASN A 47 -6.06 -63.44 -3.14
C ASN A 47 -7.39 -64.02 -2.57
N THR A 48 -8.52 -63.66 -3.19
CA THR A 48 -9.85 -64.32 -3.21
C THR A 48 -10.82 -64.05 -2.03
N THR A 49 -11.90 -63.25 -2.21
CA THR A 49 -13.20 -63.39 -2.91
C THR A 49 -14.24 -64.34 -2.29
N SER A 50 -15.50 -63.85 -2.38
CA SER A 50 -16.82 -64.52 -2.36
C SER A 50 -17.62 -64.31 -1.07
N THR A 51 -18.59 -63.37 -0.98
CA THR A 51 -19.94 -63.22 -1.61
C THR A 51 -21.09 -63.72 -0.73
N ASP A 52 -22.22 -63.00 -0.85
CA ASP A 52 -23.64 -63.38 -0.62
C ASP A 52 -24.20 -63.18 0.81
N THR A 53 -25.01 -62.12 1.05
CA THR A 53 -26.50 -62.03 0.95
C THR A 53 -27.21 -62.99 1.94
N GLU A 54 -28.23 -62.65 2.72
CA GLU A 54 -29.33 -61.68 2.62
C GLU A 54 -30.11 -61.71 3.97
N THR A 55 -30.78 -60.60 4.32
CA THR A 55 -32.11 -60.41 4.99
C THR A 55 -32.65 -61.46 6.00
N THR A 56 -33.40 -61.20 7.07
CA THR A 56 -34.12 -60.09 7.72
C THR A 56 -34.75 -60.73 8.97
N ASP A 57 -34.88 -60.04 10.12
CA ASP A 57 -36.08 -60.24 10.98
C ASP A 57 -36.24 -59.15 12.05
N LYS A 58 -37.51 -59.00 12.45
CA LYS A 58 -38.15 -57.84 13.11
C LYS A 58 -37.94 -57.74 14.63
N ALA A 59 -38.01 -56.48 15.06
CA ALA A 59 -38.37 -55.87 16.34
C ALA A 59 -38.91 -56.73 17.50
N GLU A 60 -38.44 -56.44 18.73
CA GLU A 60 -39.25 -55.89 19.85
C GLU A 60 -38.35 -55.39 21.02
N ASN A 61 -38.88 -54.43 21.77
CA ASN A 61 -38.26 -53.60 22.83
C ASN A 61 -37.78 -54.38 24.08
N ASP A 62 -36.73 -53.90 24.75
CA ASP A 62 -36.84 -53.22 26.07
C ASP A 62 -35.47 -52.90 26.70
N ASP A 63 -35.28 -51.62 27.00
CA ASP A 63 -34.69 -51.02 28.21
C ASP A 63 -33.39 -51.59 28.82
N LYS A 64 -32.25 -50.90 28.60
CA LYS A 64 -31.49 -50.18 29.65
C LYS A 64 -30.07 -49.79 29.22
N SER A 65 -29.79 -48.49 29.41
CA SER A 65 -28.53 -47.94 29.96
C SER A 65 -27.22 -48.34 29.28
N SER A 66 -26.69 -47.47 28.43
CA SER A 66 -25.28 -47.09 28.51
C SER A 66 -25.07 -45.71 27.90
N THR A 67 -24.45 -44.86 28.70
CA THR A 67 -23.78 -43.61 28.33
C THR A 67 -22.87 -43.81 27.12
N ASP A 68 -23.13 -43.12 26.03
CA ASP A 68 -22.14 -42.89 24.99
C ASP A 68 -21.91 -41.38 24.88
N ASP A 69 -20.65 -41.02 25.02
CA ASP A 69 -20.09 -39.69 24.90
C ASP A 69 -20.41 -39.10 23.51
N GLU A 70 -21.33 -38.15 23.44
CA GLU A 70 -21.37 -37.20 22.33
C GLU A 70 -20.19 -36.24 22.52
N LEU A 71 -19.09 -36.55 21.82
CA LEU A 71 -18.10 -35.55 21.42
C LEU A 71 -18.83 -34.49 20.59
N ASP A 72 -19.20 -33.41 21.29
CA ASP A 72 -19.61 -32.14 20.70
C ASP A 72 -18.42 -31.63 19.88
N SER A 73 -18.40 -31.99 18.59
CA SER A 73 -17.54 -31.32 17.64
C SER A 73 -18.14 -29.93 17.45
N ASP A 74 -17.69 -28.99 18.29
CA ASP A 74 -17.92 -27.57 18.14
C ASP A 74 -17.86 -27.22 16.65
N ILE A 75 -19.03 -26.91 16.07
CA ILE A 75 -19.10 -26.30 14.75
C ILE A 75 -18.56 -24.89 14.93
N ILE A 76 -17.22 -24.75 14.89
CA ILE A 76 -16.58 -23.44 14.82
C ILE A 76 -16.93 -22.87 13.46
N ASN A 77 -17.99 -22.06 13.45
CA ASN A 77 -18.48 -21.39 12.27
C ASN A 77 -17.57 -20.19 11.99
N HIS A 78 -16.37 -20.47 11.48
CA HIS A 78 -15.38 -19.45 11.11
C HIS A 78 -15.98 -18.47 10.11
N HIS A 79 -16.11 -17.19 10.49
CA HIS A 79 -16.59 -16.13 9.59
C HIS A 79 -15.45 -15.65 8.69
N ARG A 80 -14.97 -16.54 7.82
CA ARG A 80 -13.91 -16.20 6.87
C ARG A 80 -14.40 -15.19 5.85
N LYS A 81 -13.55 -14.20 5.59
CA LYS A 81 -13.81 -13.16 4.60
C LYS A 81 -12.52 -12.76 3.90
N THR A 82 -12.63 -12.49 2.61
CA THR A 82 -11.57 -11.87 1.83
C THR A 82 -11.99 -10.45 1.49
N ILE A 83 -11.08 -9.49 1.64
CA ILE A 83 -11.23 -8.15 1.10
C ILE A 83 -10.12 -7.89 0.10
N THR A 84 -10.41 -7.14 -0.96
CA THR A 84 -9.44 -6.68 -1.94
C THR A 84 -9.29 -5.17 -1.83
N ILE A 85 -8.07 -4.71 -1.55
CA ILE A 85 -7.70 -3.30 -1.55
C ILE A 85 -6.86 -3.03 -2.78
N THR A 86 -7.31 -2.11 -3.63
CA THR A 86 -6.50 -1.60 -4.75
C THR A 86 -5.89 -0.27 -4.36
N THR A 87 -4.58 -0.12 -4.59
CA THR A 87 -3.90 1.17 -4.48
C THR A 87 -3.30 1.59 -5.80
N ILE A 88 -3.42 2.89 -6.08
CA ILE A 88 -3.06 3.50 -7.36
C ILE A 88 -1.98 4.54 -7.09
N GLY A 89 -1.05 4.67 -8.04
CA GLY A 89 0.01 5.67 -8.02
C GLY A 89 -0.49 7.13 -8.03
N ASP A 90 0.46 8.06 -8.18
CA ASP A 90 0.22 9.49 -8.00
C ASP A 90 -0.83 10.01 -8.98
N CYS A 91 -1.84 10.68 -8.44
CA CYS A 91 -2.99 11.20 -9.16
C CYS A 91 -3.12 12.71 -8.97
N THR A 92 -2.80 13.47 -10.00
CA THR A 92 -3.02 14.91 -10.12
C THR A 92 -4.10 15.17 -11.16
N LEU A 93 -5.33 15.39 -10.70
CA LEU A 93 -6.50 15.65 -11.55
C LEU A 93 -6.64 17.16 -11.78
N GLY A 94 -6.01 17.65 -12.84
CA GLY A 94 -5.92 19.08 -13.17
C GLY A 94 -4.48 19.52 -13.42
N SER A 95 -4.29 20.72 -13.93
CA SER A 95 -2.97 21.22 -14.32
C SER A 95 -2.51 22.40 -13.47
N PHE A 96 -1.35 22.96 -13.81
CA PHE A 96 -0.77 24.15 -13.20
C PHE A 96 -0.86 25.36 -14.14
N PRO A 97 -0.80 26.61 -13.63
CA PRO A 97 -1.04 27.81 -14.45
C PRO A 97 -0.16 27.98 -15.69
N GLU A 98 1.09 27.52 -15.64
CA GLU A 98 2.08 27.66 -16.70
C GLU A 98 2.10 26.48 -17.71
N VAL A 99 1.13 25.56 -17.62
CA VAL A 99 1.07 24.36 -18.49
C VAL A 99 0.95 24.74 -19.97
N THR A 100 1.53 23.90 -20.82
CA THR A 100 1.44 24.08 -22.27
C THR A 100 0.00 23.95 -22.75
N LYS A 101 -0.56 25.03 -23.31
CA LYS A 101 -1.90 25.05 -23.89
C LYS A 101 -2.04 24.08 -25.07
N GLY A 102 -3.22 23.49 -25.21
CA GLY A 102 -3.55 22.44 -26.16
C GLY A 102 -3.04 21.05 -25.75
N LYS A 103 -2.43 20.92 -24.57
CA LYS A 103 -1.82 19.69 -24.04
C LYS A 103 -2.04 19.50 -22.53
N SER A 104 -2.75 20.41 -21.87
CA SER A 104 -3.03 20.28 -20.44
C SER A 104 -4.03 19.15 -20.18
N PHE A 105 -4.17 18.75 -18.92
CA PHE A 105 -5.20 17.80 -18.49
C PHE A 105 -6.61 18.26 -18.92
N GLU A 106 -6.90 19.54 -18.74
CA GLU A 106 -8.17 20.17 -19.13
C GLU A 106 -8.39 20.15 -20.64
N ASP A 107 -7.35 20.41 -21.45
CA ASP A 107 -7.46 20.37 -22.91
C ASP A 107 -7.79 18.95 -23.40
N VAL A 108 -7.14 17.93 -22.82
CA VAL A 108 -7.38 16.53 -23.16
C VAL A 108 -8.77 16.09 -22.68
N LEU A 109 -9.19 16.50 -21.47
CA LEU A 109 -10.53 16.24 -20.96
C LEU A 109 -11.60 16.85 -21.87
N ALA A 110 -11.43 18.11 -22.28
CA ALA A 110 -12.35 18.80 -23.18
C ALA A 110 -12.44 18.10 -24.55
N ALA A 111 -11.30 17.63 -25.08
CA ALA A 111 -11.26 16.85 -26.33
C ALA A 111 -11.98 15.48 -26.21
N ASN A 112 -12.14 14.96 -24.99
CA ASN A 112 -12.86 13.72 -24.68
C ASN A 112 -14.26 13.99 -24.10
N ASN A 113 -14.92 15.07 -24.53
CA ASN A 113 -16.29 15.42 -24.16
C ASN A 113 -16.52 15.70 -22.66
N ASN A 114 -15.47 16.03 -21.90
CA ASN A 114 -15.51 16.13 -20.45
C ASN A 114 -16.00 14.84 -19.77
N ASP A 115 -15.63 13.69 -20.34
CA ASP A 115 -15.93 12.37 -19.77
C ASP A 115 -15.10 12.15 -18.49
N TYR A 116 -15.76 12.18 -17.33
CA TYR A 116 -15.11 11.94 -16.04
C TYR A 116 -14.68 10.48 -15.84
N GLU A 117 -15.16 9.54 -16.65
CA GLU A 117 -14.66 8.17 -16.61
C GLU A 117 -13.32 8.03 -17.37
N TYR A 118 -13.02 8.97 -18.28
CA TYR A 118 -11.95 8.84 -19.26
C TYR A 118 -10.59 8.47 -18.63
N PRO A 119 -10.08 9.13 -17.57
CA PRO A 119 -8.74 8.83 -17.06
C PRO A 119 -8.59 7.43 -16.49
N PHE A 120 -9.63 6.87 -15.88
CA PHE A 120 -9.57 5.58 -15.19
C PHE A 120 -10.25 4.44 -15.96
N LYS A 121 -10.86 4.73 -17.11
CA LYS A 121 -11.67 3.78 -17.88
C LYS A 121 -10.99 2.44 -18.14
N ASN A 122 -9.70 2.46 -18.45
CA ASN A 122 -8.94 1.24 -18.74
C ASN A 122 -8.61 0.42 -17.48
N ALA A 123 -8.77 0.98 -16.29
CA ALA A 123 -8.60 0.29 -15.01
C ALA A 123 -9.92 -0.28 -14.45
N PHE A 124 -11.07 0.03 -15.05
CA PHE A 124 -12.41 -0.33 -14.55
C PHE A 124 -12.58 -1.81 -14.23
N LYS A 125 -11.95 -2.69 -15.01
CA LYS A 125 -12.00 -4.13 -14.77
C LYS A 125 -11.56 -4.50 -13.36
N TRP A 126 -10.51 -3.86 -12.85
CA TRP A 126 -9.92 -4.19 -11.55
C TRP A 126 -10.51 -3.34 -10.43
N ILE A 127 -10.59 -2.02 -10.62
CA ILE A 127 -11.10 -1.10 -9.58
C ILE A 127 -12.59 -1.30 -9.26
N LYS A 128 -13.41 -1.75 -10.23
CA LYS A 128 -14.83 -2.07 -9.98
C LYS A 128 -15.04 -3.50 -9.46
N SER A 129 -13.97 -4.28 -9.31
CA SER A 129 -13.99 -5.66 -8.82
C SER A 129 -13.38 -5.81 -7.43
N ASP A 130 -12.83 -4.73 -6.88
CA ASP A 130 -12.32 -4.73 -5.51
C ASP A 130 -13.41 -4.31 -4.51
N ASP A 131 -13.03 -4.28 -3.24
CA ASP A 131 -13.90 -3.79 -2.17
C ASP A 131 -13.66 -2.30 -1.87
N ILE A 132 -12.44 -1.82 -2.13
CA ILE A 132 -12.04 -0.43 -1.93
C ILE A 132 -10.79 -0.06 -2.72
N THR A 133 -10.82 1.14 -3.29
CA THR A 133 -9.68 1.78 -3.95
C THR A 133 -9.19 3.01 -3.18
N LEU A 134 -7.86 3.10 -3.00
CA LEU A 134 -7.14 4.25 -2.46
C LEU A 134 -6.18 4.84 -3.51
N ILE A 135 -6.18 6.17 -3.64
CA ILE A 135 -5.18 6.89 -4.46
C ILE A 135 -4.41 7.93 -3.64
N ASN A 136 -3.19 8.28 -4.07
CA ASN A 136 -2.56 9.54 -3.64
C ASN A 136 -3.08 10.69 -4.51
N PHE A 137 -3.92 11.56 -3.93
CA PHE A 137 -4.44 12.73 -4.61
C PHE A 137 -3.50 13.93 -4.40
N GLU A 138 -2.74 14.26 -5.44
CA GLU A 138 -1.69 15.27 -5.43
C GLU A 138 -2.14 16.53 -6.17
N GLY A 139 -2.80 17.43 -5.46
CA GLY A 139 -3.30 18.69 -5.99
C GLY A 139 -4.37 19.31 -5.10
N THR A 140 -5.08 20.31 -5.61
CA THR A 140 -6.21 20.94 -4.92
C THR A 140 -7.46 20.97 -5.79
N LEU A 141 -8.63 20.82 -5.17
CA LEU A 141 -9.94 21.03 -5.77
C LEU A 141 -10.58 22.27 -5.14
N THR A 142 -10.47 23.41 -5.79
CA THR A 142 -10.77 24.72 -5.17
C THR A 142 -11.09 25.78 -6.21
N ASP A 143 -11.76 26.86 -5.81
CA ASP A 143 -11.88 28.09 -6.59
C ASP A 143 -10.88 29.18 -6.16
N ALA A 144 -10.13 28.97 -5.07
CA ALA A 144 -9.15 29.89 -4.54
C ALA A 144 -8.18 30.41 -5.61
N THR A 145 -7.83 31.69 -5.52
CA THR A 145 -6.97 32.35 -6.53
C THR A 145 -5.57 32.63 -6.01
N LYS A 146 -5.37 32.56 -4.69
CA LYS A 146 -4.06 32.80 -4.07
C LYS A 146 -3.20 31.53 -4.15
N LEU A 147 -2.03 31.69 -4.76
CA LEU A 147 -1.10 30.59 -5.05
C LEU A 147 0.06 30.56 -4.05
N ALA A 148 0.54 29.36 -3.73
CA ALA A 148 1.82 29.19 -3.07
C ALA A 148 2.99 29.66 -3.95
N ASN A 149 4.06 30.14 -3.32
CA ASN A 149 5.28 30.56 -4.02
C ASN A 149 6.17 29.35 -4.35
N LYS A 150 5.77 28.56 -5.36
CA LYS A 150 6.52 27.41 -5.89
C LYS A 150 6.27 27.28 -7.39
N LYS A 151 7.02 26.40 -8.07
CA LYS A 151 6.89 26.21 -9.52
C LYS A 151 5.58 25.53 -9.90
N TRP A 152 5.20 24.48 -9.20
CA TRP A 152 4.06 23.63 -9.57
C TRP A 152 2.92 23.89 -8.60
N ARG A 153 1.77 24.35 -9.10
CA ARG A 153 0.57 24.62 -8.32
C ARG A 153 -0.63 24.01 -9.04
N PHE A 154 -0.94 22.76 -8.73
CA PHE A 154 -2.00 22.01 -9.40
C PHE A 154 -3.36 22.42 -8.87
N LYS A 155 -4.33 22.54 -9.77
CA LYS A 155 -5.70 22.91 -9.47
C LYS A 155 -6.69 22.17 -10.36
N GLY A 156 -7.76 21.68 -9.76
CA GLY A 156 -9.00 21.32 -10.44
C GLY A 156 -10.19 22.08 -9.83
N PRO A 157 -11.30 22.23 -10.57
CA PRO A 157 -12.57 22.65 -9.99
C PRO A 157 -13.18 21.51 -9.17
N LYS A 158 -14.15 21.81 -8.29
CA LYS A 158 -14.78 20.81 -7.41
C LYS A 158 -15.40 19.63 -8.18
N GLU A 159 -15.85 19.85 -9.41
CA GLU A 159 -16.45 18.83 -10.28
C GLU A 159 -15.48 17.70 -10.62
N TYR A 160 -14.18 17.88 -10.40
CA TYR A 160 -13.19 16.83 -10.62
C TYR A 160 -13.24 15.73 -9.56
N THR A 161 -14.02 15.92 -8.49
CA THR A 161 -14.44 14.78 -7.64
C THR A 161 -15.21 13.71 -8.43
N ASN A 162 -15.85 14.08 -9.55
CA ASN A 162 -16.56 13.12 -10.42
C ASN A 162 -15.63 12.11 -11.08
N PHE A 163 -14.34 12.42 -11.28
CA PHE A 163 -13.37 11.43 -11.75
C PHE A 163 -13.27 10.24 -10.80
N LEU A 164 -13.39 10.50 -9.50
CA LEU A 164 -13.24 9.51 -8.45
C LEU A 164 -14.55 8.74 -8.24
N THR A 165 -15.67 9.47 -8.10
CA THR A 165 -16.98 8.84 -7.83
C THR A 165 -17.49 7.99 -9.02
N SER A 166 -17.21 8.37 -10.27
CA SER A 166 -17.58 7.57 -11.45
C SER A 166 -16.69 6.34 -11.67
N SER A 167 -15.53 6.30 -11.00
CA SER A 167 -14.50 5.27 -11.19
C SER A 167 -14.43 4.24 -10.06
N SER A 168 -15.31 4.29 -9.06
CA SER A 168 -15.20 3.46 -7.85
C SER A 168 -13.88 3.71 -7.11
N ILE A 169 -13.61 4.97 -6.81
CA ILE A 169 -12.50 5.39 -5.95
C ILE A 169 -13.10 6.01 -4.70
N GLU A 170 -12.91 5.34 -3.56
CA GLU A 170 -13.60 5.66 -2.31
C GLU A 170 -12.74 6.47 -1.35
N VAL A 171 -11.40 6.36 -1.43
CA VAL A 171 -10.48 7.01 -0.49
C VAL A 171 -9.33 7.71 -1.21
N VAL A 172 -8.94 8.86 -0.68
CA VAL A 172 -7.74 9.60 -1.10
C VAL A 172 -6.79 9.78 0.09
N ASN A 173 -5.49 9.65 -0.16
CA ASN A 173 -4.46 10.27 0.66
C ASN A 173 -4.15 11.65 0.08
N ILE A 174 -4.27 12.69 0.92
CA ILE A 174 -3.93 14.06 0.54
C ILE A 174 -2.62 14.54 1.15
N ALA A 175 -1.91 13.74 1.95
CA ALA A 175 -0.67 14.17 2.59
C ALA A 175 0.50 14.17 1.60
N ASN A 176 0.72 15.29 0.91
CA ASN A 176 1.77 15.44 -0.08
C ASN A 176 2.22 16.90 -0.21
N ASN A 177 3.24 17.14 -1.04
CA ASN A 177 3.80 18.47 -1.30
C ASN A 177 2.87 19.42 -2.08
N HIS A 178 1.69 18.96 -2.53
CA HIS A 178 0.75 19.72 -3.36
C HIS A 178 -0.58 20.05 -2.68
N SER A 179 -0.84 19.55 -1.47
CA SER A 179 -2.08 19.83 -0.72
C SER A 179 -2.28 21.32 -0.42
N TYR A 180 -1.19 22.11 -0.41
CA TYR A 180 -1.18 23.54 -0.10
C TYR A 180 -0.81 24.42 -1.30
N ASP A 181 -0.97 23.92 -2.54
CA ASP A 181 -0.66 24.69 -3.75
C ASP A 181 -1.46 26.00 -3.85
N TYR A 182 -2.66 26.01 -3.25
CA TYR A 182 -3.55 27.16 -3.12
C TYR A 182 -3.75 27.57 -1.65
N LEU A 183 -2.72 27.32 -0.84
CA LEU A 183 -2.64 27.65 0.59
C LEU A 183 -3.79 27.01 1.39
N GLU A 184 -4.07 27.56 2.57
CA GLU A 184 -5.09 27.04 3.50
C GLU A 184 -6.49 26.98 2.89
N GLU A 185 -6.85 27.94 2.04
CA GLU A 185 -8.15 27.95 1.36
C GLU A 185 -8.27 26.76 0.40
N GLY A 186 -7.25 26.53 -0.43
CA GLY A 186 -7.22 25.39 -1.34
C GLY A 186 -7.22 24.04 -0.63
N TYR A 187 -6.49 23.94 0.49
CA TYR A 187 -6.47 22.73 1.32
C TYR A 187 -7.86 22.44 1.91
N ALA A 188 -8.47 23.42 2.57
CA ALA A 188 -9.80 23.29 3.17
C ALA A 188 -10.89 23.00 2.14
N ASP A 189 -10.87 23.68 0.99
CA ASP A 189 -11.79 23.45 -0.11
C ASP A 189 -11.68 22.02 -0.65
N THR A 190 -10.46 21.51 -0.80
CA THR A 190 -10.23 20.15 -1.31
C THR A 190 -10.87 19.12 -0.40
N ILE A 191 -10.61 19.21 0.90
CA ILE A 191 -11.20 18.32 1.91
C ILE A 191 -12.72 18.42 1.91
N LYS A 192 -13.26 19.64 1.88
CA LYS A 192 -14.70 19.88 1.84
C LYS A 192 -15.32 19.25 0.59
N ASN A 193 -14.74 19.48 -0.58
CA ASN A 193 -15.26 18.97 -1.85
C ASN A 193 -15.21 17.43 -1.91
N MET A 194 -14.14 16.80 -1.42
CA MET A 194 -14.06 15.33 -1.32
C MET A 194 -15.13 14.77 -0.38
N ASN A 195 -15.29 15.35 0.81
CA ASN A 195 -16.30 14.91 1.77
C ASN A 195 -17.73 15.10 1.24
N ASP A 196 -18.03 16.24 0.60
CA ASP A 196 -19.33 16.51 -0.02
C ASP A 196 -19.66 15.52 -1.14
N ALA A 197 -18.63 14.99 -1.83
CA ALA A 197 -18.76 13.95 -2.85
C ALA A 197 -18.82 12.52 -2.26
N GLY A 198 -18.69 12.35 -0.94
CA GLY A 198 -18.70 11.05 -0.27
C GLY A 198 -17.38 10.28 -0.34
N ILE A 199 -16.27 10.96 -0.68
CA ILE A 199 -14.93 10.39 -0.78
C ILE A 199 -14.23 10.52 0.58
N GLY A 200 -13.69 9.42 1.08
CA GLY A 200 -12.91 9.39 2.32
C GLY A 200 -11.58 10.11 2.17
N VAL A 201 -11.26 11.00 3.12
CA VAL A 201 -10.00 11.74 3.14
C VAL A 201 -9.10 11.22 4.25
N SER A 202 -7.92 10.76 3.88
CA SER A 202 -6.82 10.43 4.77
C SER A 202 -5.62 11.35 4.50
N GLY A 203 -4.75 11.49 5.49
CA GLY A 203 -3.52 12.26 5.36
C GLY A 203 -3.46 13.51 6.24
N ASN A 204 -2.24 13.88 6.64
CA ASN A 204 -1.96 15.00 7.54
C ASN A 204 -2.66 14.78 8.90
N GLU A 205 -3.69 15.54 9.22
CA GLU A 205 -4.48 15.40 10.45
C GLU A 205 -5.68 14.44 10.33
N TYR A 206 -5.93 13.86 9.15
CA TYR A 206 -7.09 13.01 8.89
C TYR A 206 -6.74 11.52 8.86
N VAL A 207 -7.34 10.76 9.78
CA VAL A 207 -7.43 9.30 9.69
C VAL A 207 -8.84 8.95 9.22
N HIS A 208 -8.95 8.23 8.11
CA HIS A 208 -10.24 7.75 7.60
C HIS A 208 -10.45 6.30 7.99
N ILE A 209 -11.60 5.96 8.58
CA ILE A 209 -11.99 4.56 8.82
C ILE A 209 -13.23 4.24 8.01
N LYS A 210 -13.13 3.25 7.13
CA LYS A 210 -14.24 2.74 6.32
C LYS A 210 -14.64 1.36 6.80
N ASN A 211 -15.93 1.14 6.99
CA ASN A 211 -16.47 -0.19 7.24
C ASN A 211 -16.91 -0.83 5.91
N ILE A 212 -16.36 -2.00 5.60
CA ILE A 212 -16.67 -2.80 4.42
C ILE A 212 -17.09 -4.18 4.92
N ASP A 213 -18.38 -4.49 4.79
CA ASP A 213 -18.92 -5.80 5.17
C ASP A 213 -18.39 -6.26 6.54
N SER A 214 -18.60 -5.40 7.55
CA SER A 214 -18.18 -5.54 8.97
C SER A 214 -16.68 -5.45 9.30
N ILE A 215 -15.81 -5.31 8.29
CA ILE A 215 -14.37 -5.09 8.45
C ILE A 215 -14.08 -3.59 8.40
N LYS A 216 -13.45 -3.05 9.45
CA LYS A 216 -13.03 -1.66 9.53
C LYS A 216 -11.60 -1.51 9.02
N ILE A 217 -11.44 -0.76 7.95
CA ILE A 217 -10.13 -0.44 7.36
C ILE A 217 -9.80 1.01 7.68
N ALA A 218 -8.66 1.24 8.34
CA ALA A 218 -8.13 2.56 8.59
C ALA A 218 -7.11 2.97 7.53
N PHE A 219 -7.20 4.22 7.10
CA PHE A 219 -6.31 4.86 6.14
C PHE A 219 -5.62 6.03 6.81
N ILE A 220 -4.29 5.96 6.88
CA ILE A 220 -3.41 6.95 7.51
C ILE A 220 -2.46 7.46 6.42
N GLY A 221 -2.17 8.75 6.43
CA GLY A 221 -1.31 9.35 5.42
C GLY A 221 -0.35 10.40 5.98
N HIS A 222 0.90 10.39 5.54
CA HIS A 222 1.86 11.43 5.91
C HIS A 222 2.75 11.89 4.77
N MET A 223 2.97 13.21 4.72
CA MET A 223 4.04 13.81 3.92
C MET A 223 5.34 13.73 4.72
N VAL A 224 6.39 13.24 4.09
CA VAL A 224 7.72 13.10 4.70
C VAL A 224 8.71 13.98 3.93
N LYS A 225 8.98 15.16 4.47
CA LYS A 225 9.89 16.13 3.88
C LYS A 225 11.09 16.37 4.78
N ASP A 226 12.29 16.37 4.20
CA ASP A 226 13.53 16.66 4.90
C ASP A 226 13.82 15.68 6.06
N GLU A 227 13.22 14.48 6.01
CA GLU A 227 13.47 13.35 6.94
C GLU A 227 13.34 13.72 8.44
N PRO A 228 12.19 14.27 8.88
CA PRO A 228 12.08 14.89 10.19
C PRO A 228 11.94 13.84 11.31
N GLU A 229 12.67 13.98 12.42
CA GLU A 229 12.65 12.98 13.50
C GLU A 229 11.26 12.75 14.11
N ASP A 230 10.42 13.79 14.16
CA ASP A 230 9.09 13.74 14.77
C ASP A 230 8.04 12.94 13.98
N ILE A 231 8.36 12.49 12.75
CA ILE A 231 7.41 11.70 11.96
C ILE A 231 7.14 10.32 12.57
N PHE A 232 8.15 9.70 13.20
CA PHE A 232 8.02 8.38 13.80
C PHE A 232 6.98 8.41 14.93
N ASP A 233 7.01 9.45 15.75
CA ASP A 233 6.02 9.63 16.83
C ASP A 233 4.61 9.88 16.28
N LYS A 234 4.47 10.66 15.19
CA LYS A 234 3.18 10.90 14.54
C LYS A 234 2.58 9.62 13.97
N VAL A 235 3.38 8.86 13.20
CA VAL A 235 2.98 7.58 12.61
C VAL A 235 2.53 6.60 13.69
N LYS A 236 3.35 6.44 14.74
CA LYS A 236 3.01 5.57 15.87
C LYS A 236 1.71 6.01 16.54
N LYS A 237 1.54 7.30 16.80
CA LYS A 237 0.34 7.84 17.43
C LYS A 237 -0.91 7.52 16.61
N ASP A 238 -0.86 7.74 15.29
CA ASP A 238 -2.04 7.58 14.43
C ASP A 238 -2.39 6.10 14.22
N ILE A 239 -1.40 5.21 14.11
CA ILE A 239 -1.62 3.75 14.09
C ILE A 239 -2.24 3.27 15.41
N LEU A 240 -1.71 3.71 16.55
CA LEU A 240 -2.27 3.35 17.86
C LEU A 240 -3.70 3.89 18.02
N LYS A 241 -3.98 5.08 17.48
CA LYS A 241 -5.33 5.66 17.49
C LYS A 241 -6.30 4.86 16.61
N ALA A 242 -5.89 4.48 15.40
CA ALA A 242 -6.69 3.63 14.53
C ALA A 242 -7.01 2.28 15.17
N ASN A 243 -6.03 1.64 15.81
CA ASN A 243 -6.23 0.42 16.60
C ASN A 243 -7.23 0.64 17.75
N GLN A 244 -7.10 1.74 18.51
CA GLN A 244 -8.04 2.07 19.59
C GLN A 244 -9.48 2.32 19.08
N ASP A 245 -9.64 2.78 17.85
CA ASP A 245 -10.94 2.98 17.20
C ASP A 245 -11.50 1.68 16.57
N GLY A 246 -10.78 0.57 16.75
CA GLY A 246 -11.16 -0.78 16.36
C GLY A 246 -10.99 -1.04 14.87
N ALA A 247 -9.96 -0.48 14.24
CA ALA A 247 -9.55 -0.89 12.91
C ALA A 247 -9.13 -2.37 12.93
N ASP A 248 -9.63 -3.14 11.97
CA ASP A 248 -9.24 -4.55 11.74
C ASP A 248 -8.06 -4.63 10.74
N VAL A 249 -7.92 -3.62 9.86
CA VAL A 249 -6.82 -3.48 8.89
C VAL A 249 -6.33 -2.03 8.87
N ILE A 250 -5.01 -1.81 8.88
CA ILE A 250 -4.41 -0.46 8.84
C ILE A 250 -3.53 -0.28 7.60
N VAL A 251 -3.89 0.68 6.75
CA VAL A 251 -3.13 1.10 5.57
C VAL A 251 -2.43 2.43 5.85
N CYS A 252 -1.10 2.44 5.77
CA CYS A 252 -0.28 3.65 5.91
C CYS A 252 0.26 4.09 4.54
N SER A 253 -0.07 5.33 4.15
CA SER A 253 0.43 5.96 2.93
C SER A 253 1.47 7.02 3.25
N PHE A 254 2.56 7.06 2.49
CA PHE A 254 3.64 8.03 2.68
C PHE A 254 4.00 8.70 1.36
N HIS A 255 4.08 10.03 1.39
CA HIS A 255 4.60 10.81 0.29
C HIS A 255 6.03 11.26 0.61
N TRP A 256 7.03 10.57 0.06
CA TRP A 256 8.40 10.52 0.60
C TRP A 256 9.50 10.26 -0.43
N GLY A 257 10.76 10.36 -0.01
CA GLY A 257 11.89 9.99 -0.86
C GLY A 257 12.28 11.09 -1.83
N ILE A 258 12.85 10.68 -2.97
CA ILE A 258 13.47 11.59 -3.94
C ILE A 258 12.84 11.34 -5.31
N GLU A 259 12.33 12.40 -5.94
CA GLU A 259 11.79 12.36 -7.31
C GLU A 259 12.77 11.65 -8.27
N TYR A 260 12.24 10.72 -9.07
CA TYR A 260 12.93 9.96 -10.12
C TYR A 260 14.09 9.08 -9.64
N ASN A 261 14.20 8.82 -8.34
CA ASN A 261 15.12 7.83 -7.82
C ASN A 261 14.43 6.46 -7.74
N ASN A 262 15.00 5.44 -8.37
CA ASN A 262 14.41 4.09 -8.41
C ASN A 262 14.76 3.25 -7.17
N MET A 263 15.61 3.76 -6.28
CA MET A 263 15.92 3.13 -5.00
C MET A 263 15.35 3.95 -3.85
N PRO A 264 14.59 3.34 -2.93
CA PRO A 264 14.15 4.03 -1.72
C PRO A 264 15.35 4.41 -0.85
N THR A 265 15.27 5.54 -0.15
CA THR A 265 16.30 5.97 0.81
C THR A 265 16.29 5.09 2.05
N GLU A 266 17.39 5.10 2.82
CA GLU A 266 17.42 4.42 4.13
C GLU A 266 16.34 4.92 5.08
N TYR A 267 15.97 6.20 4.96
CA TYR A 267 14.91 6.78 5.77
C TYR A 267 13.52 6.23 5.39
N GLN A 268 13.22 6.15 4.09
CA GLN A 268 11.99 5.50 3.60
C GLN A 268 11.89 4.08 4.14
N LYS A 269 12.99 3.31 4.06
CA LYS A 269 13.03 1.93 4.56
C LYS A 269 12.75 1.84 6.04
N LYS A 270 13.49 2.60 6.86
CA LYS A 270 13.31 2.65 8.32
C LYS A 270 11.89 3.05 8.73
N LEU A 271 11.31 4.05 8.08
CA LEU A 271 9.95 4.51 8.39
C LEU A 271 8.90 3.47 7.99
N GLY A 272 9.07 2.82 6.83
CA GLY A 272 8.20 1.73 6.38
C GLY A 272 8.21 0.54 7.34
N HIS A 273 9.41 0.05 7.72
CA HIS A 273 9.55 -1.03 8.71
C HIS A 273 8.94 -0.63 10.05
N PHE A 274 9.22 0.58 10.51
CA PHE A 274 8.67 1.10 11.77
C PHE A 274 7.14 1.19 11.78
N ALA A 275 6.52 1.57 10.66
CA ALA A 275 5.06 1.59 10.55
C ALA A 275 4.46 0.18 10.72
N ILE A 276 5.04 -0.83 10.06
CA ILE A 276 4.65 -2.24 10.25
C ILE A 276 4.87 -2.67 11.70
N ASP A 277 6.01 -2.35 12.30
CA ASP A 277 6.31 -2.68 13.71
C ASP A 277 5.34 -2.00 14.70
N CYS A 278 4.73 -0.88 14.32
CA CYS A 278 3.70 -0.20 15.12
C CYS A 278 2.29 -0.76 14.92
N GLY A 279 2.08 -1.66 13.94
CA GLY A 279 0.79 -2.31 13.66
C GLY A 279 0.12 -1.89 12.35
N ALA A 280 0.85 -1.31 11.39
CA ALA A 280 0.33 -1.20 10.03
C ALA A 280 0.34 -2.56 9.31
N ASP A 281 -0.66 -2.82 8.49
CA ASP A 281 -0.78 -4.05 7.70
C ASP A 281 -0.30 -3.87 6.25
N MET A 282 -0.27 -2.63 5.79
CA MET A 282 0.09 -2.26 4.43
C MET A 282 0.76 -0.89 4.43
N VAL A 283 1.91 -0.77 3.76
CA VAL A 283 2.61 0.51 3.59
C VAL A 283 2.75 0.84 2.11
N ILE A 284 2.28 2.02 1.72
CA ILE A 284 2.25 2.48 0.33
C ILE A 284 2.95 3.82 0.19
N GLY A 285 3.97 3.86 -0.66
CA GLY A 285 4.77 5.02 -0.94
C GLY A 285 4.40 5.72 -2.24
N HIS A 286 4.60 7.03 -2.25
CA HIS A 286 4.30 7.99 -3.30
C HIS A 286 5.40 9.07 -3.32
N HIS A 287 5.43 9.94 -4.35
CA HIS A 287 6.40 11.03 -4.60
C HIS A 287 7.57 10.75 -5.56
N PRO A 288 8.21 9.56 -5.59
CA PRO A 288 9.28 9.33 -6.56
C PRO A 288 8.84 9.47 -8.02
N HIS A 289 7.53 9.44 -8.29
CA HIS A 289 6.91 9.53 -9.62
C HIS A 289 7.32 8.41 -10.59
N ILE A 290 8.07 7.41 -10.11
CA ILE A 290 8.50 6.22 -10.83
C ILE A 290 8.41 5.01 -9.90
N LEU A 291 8.42 3.81 -10.47
CA LEU A 291 8.38 2.57 -9.67
C LEU A 291 9.62 2.45 -8.77
N GLN A 292 9.39 2.09 -7.51
CA GLN A 292 10.41 1.59 -6.58
C GLN A 292 10.06 0.16 -6.16
N GLY A 293 11.03 -0.56 -5.59
CA GLY A 293 10.84 -1.96 -5.18
C GLY A 293 9.78 -2.15 -4.09
N ILE A 294 9.45 -3.42 -3.83
CA ILE A 294 8.48 -3.85 -2.83
C ILE A 294 9.20 -4.82 -1.87
N GLU A 295 8.97 -4.64 -0.56
CA GLU A 295 9.40 -5.58 0.47
C GLU A 295 8.23 -6.36 1.05
N LEU A 296 8.50 -7.59 1.48
CA LEU A 296 7.67 -8.37 2.39
C LEU A 296 8.37 -8.41 3.75
N TYR A 297 8.00 -7.51 4.65
CA TYR A 297 8.59 -7.33 5.96
C TYR A 297 7.60 -7.77 7.04
N ASN A 298 7.99 -8.71 7.91
CA ASN A 298 7.12 -9.30 8.94
C ASN A 298 5.75 -9.80 8.40
N GLY A 299 5.75 -10.36 7.18
CA GLY A 299 4.54 -10.87 6.54
C GLY A 299 3.62 -9.80 5.94
N LYS A 300 4.03 -8.52 5.94
CA LYS A 300 3.27 -7.39 5.40
C LYS A 300 4.04 -6.69 4.28
N TYR A 301 3.33 -6.14 3.30
CA TYR A 301 3.96 -5.53 2.13
C TYR A 301 4.23 -4.04 2.31
N ILE A 302 5.42 -3.61 1.86
CA ILE A 302 5.84 -2.23 1.77
C ILE A 302 6.16 -1.94 0.30
N ALA A 303 5.29 -1.19 -0.39
CA ALA A 303 5.56 -0.72 -1.76
C ALA A 303 6.09 0.71 -1.70
N TYR A 304 7.34 0.95 -2.10
CA TYR A 304 7.96 2.26 -1.88
C TYR A 304 7.53 3.36 -2.86
N SER A 305 7.11 2.99 -4.07
CA SER A 305 6.46 3.90 -5.03
C SER A 305 5.77 3.13 -6.16
N LEU A 306 4.57 3.58 -6.53
CA LEU A 306 3.75 3.01 -7.60
C LEU A 306 3.85 3.80 -8.93
N GLY A 307 4.67 4.86 -8.97
CA GLY A 307 4.79 5.76 -10.12
C GLY A 307 3.56 6.65 -10.32
N ASN A 308 3.57 7.45 -11.39
CA ASN A 308 2.45 8.30 -11.77
C ASN A 308 1.36 7.49 -12.48
N PHE A 309 0.11 7.63 -12.03
CA PHE A 309 -1.04 7.01 -12.69
C PHE A 309 -1.79 8.02 -13.57
N VAL A 310 -2.42 9.04 -12.99
CA VAL A 310 -3.02 10.15 -13.78
C VAL A 310 -2.41 11.45 -13.30
N PHE A 311 -1.43 11.99 -14.02
CA PHE A 311 -0.61 13.08 -13.48
C PHE A 311 -0.56 14.32 -14.38
N GLY A 312 -1.35 15.35 -14.02
CA GLY A 312 -1.46 16.62 -14.74
C GLY A 312 -0.16 17.42 -14.87
N GLY A 313 0.88 17.10 -14.09
CA GLY A 313 2.22 17.69 -14.22
C GLY A 313 3.12 17.08 -15.30
N ASN A 314 2.66 16.05 -16.01
CA ASN A 314 3.45 15.35 -17.03
C ASN A 314 2.83 15.56 -18.42
N GLU A 315 2.88 16.75 -19.02
CA GLU A 315 2.30 16.97 -20.37
C GLU A 315 3.15 16.36 -21.51
N ILE A 316 4.46 16.22 -21.30
CA ILE A 316 5.41 15.64 -22.27
C ILE A 316 5.95 14.33 -21.72
N LEU A 317 5.89 13.29 -22.54
CA LEU A 317 6.47 11.98 -22.22
C LEU A 317 7.92 11.91 -22.70
N TYR A 318 8.76 11.17 -21.96
CA TYR A 318 10.16 10.92 -22.31
C TYR A 318 11.01 12.18 -22.49
N ASP A 319 10.75 13.21 -21.69
CA ASP A 319 11.69 14.32 -21.56
C ASP A 319 12.91 13.91 -20.70
N ALA A 320 13.81 14.86 -20.41
CA ALA A 320 15.00 14.58 -19.63
C ALA A 320 14.71 14.01 -18.23
N LYS A 321 13.51 14.26 -17.68
CA LYS A 321 13.07 13.88 -16.33
C LYS A 321 12.11 12.69 -16.33
N HIS A 322 11.25 12.56 -17.34
CA HIS A 322 10.14 11.59 -17.39
C HIS A 322 10.40 10.44 -18.36
N LYS A 323 11.54 9.76 -18.22
CA LYS A 323 11.89 8.62 -19.10
C LYS A 323 11.17 7.33 -18.75
N ASP A 324 10.68 7.24 -17.52
CA ASP A 324 9.97 6.11 -16.99
C ASP A 324 8.49 6.48 -16.86
N VAL A 325 7.65 5.70 -17.53
CA VAL A 325 6.20 5.91 -17.61
C VAL A 325 5.45 4.65 -17.17
N ASP A 326 6.17 3.68 -16.61
CA ASP A 326 5.58 2.48 -16.04
C ASP A 326 4.91 2.85 -14.72
N THR A 327 3.71 2.32 -14.51
CA THR A 327 2.95 2.44 -13.27
C THR A 327 2.19 1.13 -13.06
N ILE A 328 1.56 0.96 -11.90
CA ILE A 328 0.81 -0.24 -11.58
C ILE A 328 -0.46 0.11 -10.82
N LEU A 329 -1.46 -0.76 -10.91
CA LEU A 329 -2.37 -0.98 -9.80
C LEU A 329 -1.72 -2.01 -8.89
N LEU A 330 -1.59 -1.72 -7.60
CA LEU A 330 -1.17 -2.69 -6.59
C LEU A 330 -2.42 -3.22 -5.92
N ARG A 331 -2.63 -4.54 -5.91
CA ARG A 331 -3.82 -5.15 -5.32
C ARG A 331 -3.39 -6.09 -4.20
N GLN A 332 -4.00 -5.93 -3.03
CA GLN A 332 -3.81 -6.84 -1.91
C GLN A 332 -5.13 -7.51 -1.55
N GLN A 333 -5.15 -8.83 -1.61
CA GLN A 333 -6.23 -9.65 -1.08
C GLN A 333 -5.87 -10.05 0.33
N ILE A 334 -6.68 -9.62 1.29
CA ILE A 334 -6.49 -9.88 2.72
C ILE A 334 -7.56 -10.87 3.14
N ASP A 335 -7.14 -12.05 3.55
CA ASP A 335 -8.03 -13.04 4.14
C ASP A 335 -8.06 -12.85 5.66
N LEU A 336 -9.27 -12.80 6.20
CA LEU A 336 -9.53 -12.65 7.63
C LEU A 336 -10.38 -13.82 8.14
N ASP A 337 -10.10 -14.25 9.36
CA ASP A 337 -10.90 -15.20 10.14
C ASP A 337 -11.26 -14.53 11.46
N ASP A 338 -12.56 -14.31 11.70
CA ASP A 338 -13.05 -13.54 12.85
C ASP A 338 -12.33 -12.18 13.06
N LYS A 339 -12.08 -11.47 11.94
CA LYS A 339 -11.36 -10.18 11.83
C LYS A 339 -9.85 -10.22 12.05
N GLU A 340 -9.28 -11.37 12.36
CA GLU A 340 -7.83 -11.54 12.40
C GLU A 340 -7.30 -11.84 11.00
N ILE A 341 -6.25 -11.14 10.57
CA ILE A 341 -5.63 -11.38 9.27
C ILE A 341 -4.87 -12.71 9.29
N ILE A 342 -5.22 -13.62 8.39
CA ILE A 342 -4.58 -14.93 8.26
C ILE A 342 -3.64 -15.03 7.05
N ASP A 343 -3.91 -14.27 5.99
CA ASP A 343 -3.06 -14.22 4.79
C ASP A 343 -3.20 -12.88 4.08
N ILE A 344 -2.13 -12.45 3.40
CA ILE A 344 -2.12 -11.30 2.51
C ILE A 344 -1.43 -11.71 1.21
N ARG A 345 -2.18 -11.72 0.11
CA ARG A 345 -1.67 -11.98 -1.23
C ARG A 345 -1.50 -10.68 -1.99
N LEU A 346 -0.39 -10.57 -2.70
CA LEU A 346 -0.04 -9.40 -3.52
C LEU A 346 -0.06 -9.75 -5.00
N SER A 347 -0.79 -8.95 -5.76
CA SER A 347 -0.79 -8.95 -7.21
C SER A 347 -0.63 -7.51 -7.74
N ILE A 348 -0.27 -7.41 -9.02
CA ILE A 348 -0.26 -6.14 -9.74
C ILE A 348 -1.04 -6.21 -11.04
N VAL A 349 -1.47 -5.05 -11.50
CA VAL A 349 -1.84 -4.84 -12.90
C VAL A 349 -0.86 -3.85 -13.50
N PRO A 350 -0.02 -4.26 -14.45
CA PRO A 350 0.92 -3.36 -15.11
C PRO A 350 0.21 -2.33 -15.99
N PHE A 351 0.62 -1.07 -15.86
CA PHE A 351 0.12 0.03 -16.67
C PHE A 351 1.26 0.86 -17.22
N ARG A 352 0.95 1.59 -18.28
CA ARG A 352 1.73 2.71 -18.77
C ARG A 352 0.89 3.97 -18.62
N LEU A 353 1.50 5.04 -18.09
CA LEU A 353 0.88 6.34 -17.80
C LEU A 353 0.04 6.92 -18.94
N SER A 354 0.39 6.64 -20.21
CA SER A 354 -0.28 7.18 -21.39
C SER A 354 -0.30 6.18 -22.54
N GLY A 355 -1.39 6.21 -23.30
CA GLY A 355 -1.53 5.49 -24.57
C GLY A 355 -0.76 6.12 -25.74
N ASP A 356 -0.25 7.34 -25.57
CA ASP A 356 0.57 8.05 -26.56
C ASP A 356 2.07 7.92 -26.20
N THR A 357 2.94 8.21 -27.16
CA THR A 357 4.41 8.08 -27.04
C THR A 357 5.14 9.41 -26.88
N LYS A 358 4.46 10.54 -27.07
CA LYS A 358 5.04 11.88 -27.07
C LYS A 358 4.36 12.82 -26.08
N TYR A 359 3.04 12.81 -26.03
CA TYR A 359 2.26 13.63 -25.10
C TYR A 359 1.46 12.75 -24.16
N ASN A 360 1.20 13.23 -22.95
CA ASN A 360 0.35 12.49 -22.04
C ASN A 360 -1.11 12.67 -22.45
N ASN A 361 -1.80 11.55 -22.72
CA ASN A 361 -3.23 11.55 -22.96
C ASN A 361 -4.04 11.41 -21.66
N TYR A 362 -3.37 11.34 -20.51
CA TYR A 362 -3.96 11.23 -19.16
C TYR A 362 -4.93 10.06 -19.00
N GLN A 363 -4.75 9.00 -19.78
CA GLN A 363 -5.51 7.77 -19.70
C GLN A 363 -4.52 6.60 -19.73
N PRO A 364 -4.13 6.10 -18.55
CA PRO A 364 -3.26 4.94 -18.45
C PRO A 364 -3.79 3.76 -19.25
N ILE A 365 -2.87 3.00 -19.84
CA ILE A 365 -3.18 1.82 -20.63
C ILE A 365 -2.57 0.59 -19.96
N VAL A 366 -3.38 -0.46 -19.81
CA VAL A 366 -2.89 -1.74 -19.30
C VAL A 366 -1.79 -2.28 -20.22
N GLN A 367 -0.74 -2.84 -19.62
CA GLN A 367 0.32 -3.56 -20.32
C GLN A 367 0.16 -5.06 -20.05
N ALA A 368 -0.19 -5.81 -21.09
CA ALA A 368 -0.32 -7.26 -21.05
C ALA A 368 0.80 -7.94 -21.86
N GLY A 369 0.93 -9.26 -21.74
CA GLY A 369 1.95 -10.04 -22.43
C GLY A 369 3.36 -9.58 -22.07
N ASP A 370 4.25 -9.51 -23.07
CA ASP A 370 5.68 -9.21 -22.86
C ASP A 370 5.93 -7.87 -22.14
N GLU A 371 5.13 -6.83 -22.42
CA GLU A 371 5.28 -5.53 -21.73
C GLU A 371 4.81 -5.60 -20.27
N GLY A 372 3.74 -6.35 -19.98
CA GLY A 372 3.31 -6.59 -18.60
C GLY A 372 4.37 -7.36 -17.81
N LEU A 373 4.95 -8.41 -18.42
CA LEU A 373 6.04 -9.18 -17.84
C LEU A 373 7.29 -8.31 -17.62
N ARG A 374 7.64 -7.43 -18.57
CA ARG A 374 8.75 -6.48 -18.43
C ARG A 374 8.59 -5.58 -17.20
N ILE A 375 7.39 -5.04 -16.96
CA ILE A 375 7.12 -4.17 -15.80
C ILE A 375 7.21 -4.96 -14.50
N ARG A 376 6.64 -6.18 -14.44
CA ARG A 376 6.78 -7.07 -13.29
C ARG A 376 8.24 -7.40 -12.99
N ASP A 377 9.01 -7.80 -14.00
CA ASP A 377 10.41 -8.19 -13.83
C ASP A 377 11.28 -7.01 -13.40
N LYS A 378 10.94 -5.80 -13.88
CA LYS A 378 11.54 -4.56 -13.38
C LYS A 378 11.26 -4.37 -11.89
N LEU A 379 10.02 -4.53 -11.42
CA LEU A 379 9.68 -4.44 -10.00
C LEU A 379 10.41 -5.49 -9.16
N ILE A 380 10.49 -6.74 -9.61
CA ILE A 380 11.28 -7.79 -8.95
C ILE A 380 12.76 -7.38 -8.89
N SER A 381 13.33 -6.88 -9.99
CA SER A 381 14.73 -6.43 -10.01
C SER A 381 15.03 -5.23 -9.10
N LEU A 382 14.07 -4.31 -8.95
CA LEU A 382 14.17 -3.21 -7.98
C LEU A 382 14.07 -3.74 -6.54
N SER A 383 13.16 -4.69 -6.31
CA SER A 383 12.94 -5.35 -5.02
C SER A 383 14.14 -6.19 -4.60
N ASP A 384 14.81 -6.88 -5.52
CA ASP A 384 15.97 -7.74 -5.25
C ASP A 384 17.15 -7.03 -4.60
N LYS A 385 17.20 -5.69 -4.69
CA LYS A 385 18.21 -4.84 -4.08
C LYS A 385 17.89 -4.44 -2.64
N LEU A 386 16.70 -4.80 -2.16
CA LEU A 386 16.20 -4.54 -0.81
C LEU A 386 16.41 -5.79 0.07
N GLU A 387 16.55 -5.57 1.37
CA GLU A 387 16.85 -6.65 2.33
C GLU A 387 15.71 -7.66 2.40
N TYR A 388 14.47 -7.16 2.41
CA TYR A 388 13.24 -7.96 2.47
C TYR A 388 12.50 -7.97 1.13
N GLY A 389 13.22 -7.76 0.03
CA GLY A 389 12.65 -7.65 -1.31
C GLY A 389 11.89 -8.89 -1.76
N ILE A 390 10.72 -8.71 -2.34
CA ILE A 390 9.94 -9.81 -2.93
C ILE A 390 10.70 -10.46 -4.09
N LYS A 391 10.50 -11.78 -4.28
CA LYS A 391 11.17 -12.59 -5.32
C LYS A 391 10.25 -13.04 -6.44
N SER A 392 8.95 -12.91 -6.24
CA SER A 392 7.89 -13.23 -7.19
C SER A 392 6.78 -12.22 -7.04
N LEU A 393 6.05 -11.98 -8.12
CA LEU A 393 4.93 -11.06 -8.15
C LEU A 393 3.90 -11.56 -9.15
N GLU A 394 2.65 -11.69 -8.72
CA GLU A 394 1.55 -12.11 -9.57
C GLU A 394 1.07 -10.92 -10.44
N ILE A 395 0.73 -11.21 -11.69
CA ILE A 395 0.05 -10.27 -12.59
C ILE A 395 -1.38 -10.71 -12.73
N GLU A 396 -2.31 -9.79 -12.58
CA GLU A 396 -3.70 -10.01 -12.97
C GLU A 396 -3.92 -9.59 -14.42
N GLU A 397 -4.41 -10.53 -15.23
CA GLU A 397 -4.80 -10.32 -16.64
C GLU A 397 -6.19 -9.72 -16.77
#